data_AF-A0A132GVS3-F1
#
_entry.id   AF-A0A132GVS3-F1
#
_cell.length_a   1.000
_cell.length_b   1.000
_cell.length_c   1.000
_cell.angle_alpha   90.00
_cell.angle_beta   90.00
_cell.angle_gamma   90.00
#
_symmetry.space_group_name_H-M   'P 1'
#
loop_
_entity.id
_entity.type
_entity.pdbx_description
1 polymer ?
#
loop_
_entity_poly.entity_id
_entity_poly.type
_entity_poly.pdbx_seq_one_letter_code
_entity_poly.pdbx_strand_id
1 'polypeptide(L)'
;MRRRKFTTPYVVRDGKLMFWHDDDNGSCFGSYPEPTRWMKNIQADKLMEALRLNRIENLGYALSRLPGRDDIERLKAFCNKHDIGYEYSVEEVY
;
A
#
# COMPACT_ATOMS: atom_id res chain seq x y z
N MET A 1 10.32 19.84 -4.26
CA MET A 1 10.03 18.72 -3.32
C MET A 1 10.38 17.40 -4.01
N ARG A 2 11.34 16.62 -3.48
CA ARG A 2 11.62 15.27 -3.98
C ARG A 2 10.39 14.40 -3.71
N ARG A 3 9.83 13.75 -4.74
CA ARG A 3 8.73 12.79 -4.57
C ARG A 3 9.21 11.63 -3.72
N ARG A 4 8.50 11.33 -2.63
CA ARG A 4 8.80 10.20 -1.75
C ARG A 4 8.52 8.90 -2.50
N LYS A 5 9.46 7.95 -2.42
CA LYS A 5 9.28 6.58 -2.92
C LYS A 5 8.16 5.92 -2.11
N PHE A 6 7.36 5.07 -2.75
CA PHE A 6 6.46 4.14 -2.07
C PHE A 6 7.30 3.05 -1.39
N THR A 7 7.23 2.99 -0.07
CA THR A 7 8.08 2.16 0.79
C THR A 7 7.31 1.05 1.49
N THR A 8 5.98 1.14 1.47
CA THR A 8 5.09 0.15 2.09
C THR A 8 5.28 -1.21 1.40
N PRO A 9 5.68 -2.24 2.15
CA PRO A 9 5.85 -3.58 1.61
C PRO A 9 4.51 -4.20 1.19
N TYR A 10 4.59 -5.16 0.27
CA TYR A 10 3.42 -5.92 -0.18
C TYR A 10 3.77 -7.35 -0.58
N VAL A 11 2.76 -8.21 -0.58
CA VAL A 11 2.83 -9.57 -1.12
C VAL A 11 1.70 -9.79 -2.11
N VAL A 12 1.92 -10.74 -3.03
CA VAL A 12 0.92 -11.23 -3.97
C VAL A 12 0.56 -12.65 -3.57
N ARG A 13 -0.73 -12.93 -3.36
CA ARG A 13 -1.26 -14.27 -3.10
C ARG A 13 -2.59 -14.44 -3.84
N ASP A 14 -2.72 -15.52 -4.59
CA ASP A 14 -3.95 -15.88 -5.32
C ASP A 14 -4.50 -14.73 -6.19
N GLY A 15 -3.61 -14.02 -6.91
CA GLY A 15 -3.98 -12.88 -7.74
C GLY A 15 -4.36 -11.61 -6.97
N LYS A 16 -4.25 -11.61 -5.64
CA LYS A 16 -4.56 -10.48 -4.77
C LYS A 16 -3.30 -9.89 -4.14
N LEU A 17 -3.33 -8.59 -3.93
CA LEU A 17 -2.29 -7.82 -3.25
C LEU A 17 -2.69 -7.56 -1.80
N MET A 18 -1.69 -7.66 -0.93
CA MET A 18 -1.78 -7.28 0.48
C MET A 18 -0.62 -6.35 0.81
N PHE A 19 -0.94 -5.16 1.32
CA PHE A 19 0.00 -4.15 1.80
C PHE A 19 -0.10 -4.06 3.32
N TRP A 20 1.03 -3.80 3.97
CA TRP A 20 1.07 -3.48 5.39
C TRP A 20 2.04 -2.34 5.65
N HIS A 21 1.63 -1.41 6.50
CA HIS A 21 2.46 -0.30 6.95
C HIS A 21 2.52 -0.34 8.46
N ASP A 22 3.75 -0.38 8.97
CA ASP A 22 4.04 -0.12 10.37
C ASP A 22 4.35 1.38 10.48
N ASP A 23 3.68 2.08 11.39
CA ASP A 23 3.92 3.52 11.60
C ASP A 23 5.31 3.78 12.23
N ASP A 24 6.03 2.71 12.57
CA ASP A 24 7.40 2.74 13.05
C ASP A 24 8.31 3.43 12.03
N ASN A 25 8.67 4.67 12.36
CA ASN A 25 9.39 5.64 11.54
C ASN A 25 10.88 5.25 11.34
N GLY A 26 11.16 3.97 11.11
CA GLY A 26 12.49 3.41 10.96
C GLY A 26 13.26 3.22 12.26
N SER A 27 12.59 3.16 13.42
CA SER A 27 13.27 2.87 14.67
C SER A 27 13.44 1.37 14.85
N CYS A 28 14.67 0.86 14.74
CA CYS A 28 15.02 -0.47 15.26
C CYS A 28 14.85 -0.58 16.80
N PHE A 29 14.30 0.45 17.44
CA PHE A 29 13.98 0.57 18.87
C PHE A 29 12.52 1.04 19.07
N GLY A 30 11.63 0.73 18.12
CA GLY A 30 10.22 1.10 18.11
C GLY A 30 9.50 0.77 19.41
N SER A 31 8.80 1.77 19.95
CA SER A 31 8.07 1.68 21.20
C SER A 31 6.83 0.83 20.96
N TYR A 32 6.83 -0.36 21.54
CA TYR A 32 5.64 -1.20 21.63
C TYR A 32 4.48 -0.40 22.28
N PRO A 33 3.25 -0.38 21.73
CA PRO A 33 2.83 -0.88 20.42
C PRO A 33 2.21 0.22 19.52
N GLU A 34 2.81 0.47 18.36
CA GLU A 34 2.13 1.25 17.30
C GLU A 34 1.23 0.34 16.44
N PRO A 35 0.09 0.85 15.95
CA PRO A 35 -0.87 0.05 15.20
C PRO A 35 -0.37 -0.27 13.78
N THR A 36 -0.49 -1.54 13.37
CA THR A 36 -0.19 -1.94 11.98
C THR A 36 -1.40 -1.71 11.09
N ARG A 37 -1.21 -0.96 9.99
CA ARG A 37 -2.26 -0.68 9.00
C ARG A 37 -2.17 -1.68 7.85
N TRP A 38 -3.25 -2.39 7.57
CA TRP A 38 -3.35 -3.38 6.51
C TRP A 38 -4.30 -2.95 5.41
N MET A 39 -3.93 -3.24 4.17
CA MET A 39 -4.79 -3.13 3.00
C MET A 39 -4.74 -4.43 2.21
N LYS A 40 -5.81 -5.23 2.30
CA LYS A 40 -5.88 -6.63 1.84
C LYS A 40 -6.86 -6.76 0.68
N ASN A 41 -6.85 -7.93 0.03
CA ASN A 41 -7.84 -8.34 -0.96
C ASN A 41 -7.96 -7.43 -2.21
N ILE A 42 -6.92 -6.64 -2.52
CA ILE A 42 -6.87 -5.83 -3.74
C ILE A 42 -6.61 -6.76 -4.93
N GLN A 43 -7.51 -6.78 -5.91
CA GLN A 43 -7.31 -7.57 -7.13
C GLN A 43 -6.12 -7.00 -7.94
N ALA A 44 -5.09 -7.81 -8.16
CA ALA A 44 -3.83 -7.35 -8.76
C ALA A 44 -4.03 -6.92 -10.21
N ASP A 45 -4.82 -7.66 -10.99
CA ASP A 45 -5.17 -7.33 -12.37
C ASP A 45 -5.86 -5.95 -12.46
N LYS A 46 -6.86 -5.69 -11.62
CA LYS A 46 -7.56 -4.40 -11.58
C LYS A 46 -6.63 -3.24 -11.21
N LEU A 47 -5.78 -3.43 -10.20
CA LEU A 47 -4.83 -2.40 -9.79
C LEU A 47 -3.80 -2.12 -10.90
N MET A 48 -3.28 -3.17 -11.51
CA MET A 48 -2.31 -3.08 -12.60
C MET A 48 -2.91 -2.43 -13.84
N GLU A 49 -4.15 -2.78 -14.20
CA GLU A 49 -4.90 -2.16 -15.30
C GLU A 49 -5.11 -0.66 -15.06
N ALA A 50 -5.59 -0.29 -13.86
CA ALA A 50 -5.79 1.10 -13.50
C ALA A 50 -4.48 1.92 -13.52
N LEU A 51 -3.36 1.30 -13.15
CA LEU A 51 -2.02 1.90 -13.22
C LEU A 51 -1.37 1.81 -14.62
N ARG A 52 -2.02 1.15 -15.59
CA ARG A 52 -1.52 0.87 -16.95
C ARG A 52 -0.18 0.15 -16.94
N LEU A 53 -0.09 -0.90 -16.13
CA LEU A 53 1.11 -1.71 -15.95
C LEU A 53 0.97 -3.08 -16.59
N ASN A 54 2.02 -3.48 -17.32
CA ASN A 54 2.10 -4.80 -17.93
C ASN A 54 2.92 -5.80 -17.09
N ARG A 55 3.62 -5.31 -16.05
CA ARG A 55 4.54 -6.11 -15.23
C ARG A 55 4.56 -5.63 -13.78
N ILE A 56 4.37 -6.57 -12.84
CA ILE A 56 4.19 -6.26 -11.41
C ILE A 56 5.45 -5.68 -10.74
N GLU A 57 6.63 -5.97 -11.29
CA GLU A 57 7.90 -5.36 -10.90
C GLU A 57 7.90 -3.82 -10.95
N ASN A 58 7.03 -3.23 -11.79
CA ASN A 58 6.88 -1.77 -11.89
C ASN A 58 5.88 -1.17 -10.88
N LEU A 59 5.19 -2.00 -10.09
CA LEU A 59 4.13 -1.56 -9.18
C LEU A 59 4.62 -0.52 -8.17
N GLY A 60 5.73 -0.79 -7.48
CA GLY A 60 6.28 0.14 -6.48
C GLY A 60 6.65 1.51 -7.10
N TYR A 61 7.19 1.50 -8.32
CA TYR A 61 7.49 2.75 -9.04
C TYR A 61 6.23 3.51 -9.42
N ALA A 62 5.19 2.82 -9.90
CA ALA A 62 3.91 3.43 -10.25
C ALA A 62 3.21 4.03 -9.03
N LEU A 63 3.18 3.30 -7.90
CA LEU A 63 2.61 3.76 -6.64
C LEU A 63 3.35 4.98 -6.08
N SER A 64 4.67 5.09 -6.32
CA SER A 64 5.48 6.27 -5.95
C SER A 64 5.06 7.56 -6.68
N ARG A 65 4.25 7.45 -7.75
CA ARG A 65 3.73 8.59 -8.52
C ARG A 65 2.36 9.05 -8.06
N LEU A 66 1.71 8.33 -7.14
CA LEU A 66 0.40 8.71 -6.59
C LEU A 66 0.52 9.98 -5.72
N PRO A 67 -0.47 10.89 -5.76
CA PRO A 67 -0.43 12.13 -4.99
C PRO A 67 -0.75 11.90 -3.51
N GLY A 68 0.13 12.35 -2.61
CA GLY A 68 -0.07 12.26 -1.16
C GLY A 68 1.26 12.04 -0.43
N ARG A 69 1.22 12.07 0.91
CA ARG A 69 2.41 11.85 1.75
C ARG A 69 2.48 10.44 2.31
N ASP A 70 1.37 9.92 2.79
CA ASP A 70 1.23 8.58 3.33
C ASP A 70 0.96 7.57 2.20
N ASP A 71 1.65 6.43 2.23
CA ASP A 71 1.55 5.40 1.19
C ASP A 71 0.18 4.72 1.18
N ILE A 72 -0.33 4.35 2.36
CA ILE A 72 -1.62 3.66 2.52
C ILE A 72 -2.76 4.59 2.12
N GLU A 73 -2.76 5.85 2.57
CA GLU A 73 -3.79 6.82 2.16
C GLU A 73 -3.72 7.13 0.66
N ARG A 74 -2.52 7.17 0.07
CA ARG A 74 -2.36 7.28 -1.39
C ARG A 74 -3.01 6.11 -2.13
N LEU A 75 -2.77 4.89 -1.66
CA LEU A 75 -3.31 3.68 -2.27
C LEU A 75 -4.84 3.61 -2.09
N LYS A 76 -5.37 3.91 -0.90
CA LYS A 76 -6.81 4.00 -0.61
C LYS A 76 -7.51 5.00 -1.53
N ALA A 77 -6.97 6.23 -1.64
CA ALA A 77 -7.53 7.25 -2.50
C ALA A 77 -7.55 6.82 -3.98
N PHE A 78 -6.48 6.14 -4.43
CA PHE A 78 -6.42 5.60 -5.78
C PHE A 78 -7.45 4.49 -6.01
N CYS A 79 -7.53 3.52 -5.10
CA CYS A 79 -8.52 2.44 -5.19
C CYS A 79 -9.95 2.97 -5.21
N ASN A 80 -10.29 3.92 -4.33
CA ASN A 80 -11.60 4.56 -4.31
C ASN A 80 -11.93 5.28 -5.62
N LYS A 81 -10.95 6.00 -6.21
CA LYS A 81 -11.14 6.72 -7.48
C LYS A 81 -11.40 5.78 -8.66
N HIS A 82 -10.86 4.57 -8.61
CA HIS A 82 -10.90 3.58 -9.69
C HIS A 82 -11.86 2.42 -9.43
N ASP A 83 -12.71 2.51 -8.39
CA ASP A 83 -13.65 1.45 -8.00
C ASP A 83 -12.98 0.08 -7.79
N ILE A 84 -11.79 0.10 -7.18
CA ILE A 84 -11.03 -1.10 -6.85
C ILE A 84 -11.37 -1.48 -5.41
N GLY A 85 -11.99 -2.64 -5.22
CA GLY A 85 -12.29 -3.19 -3.89
C GLY A 85 -11.02 -3.55 -3.11
N TYR A 86 -11.06 -3.29 -1.80
CA TYR A 86 -10.04 -3.67 -0.82
C TYR A 86 -10.68 -3.82 0.56
N GLU A 87 -9.99 -4.53 1.43
CA GLU A 87 -10.26 -4.54 2.87
C GLU A 87 -9.21 -3.70 3.57
N TYR A 88 -9.64 -2.86 4.52
CA TYR A 88 -8.75 -2.05 5.34
C TYR A 88 -8.97 -2.39 6.81
N SER A 89 -7.89 -2.68 7.53
CA SER A 89 -7.93 -2.95 8.97
C SER A 89 -6.74 -2.31 9.66
N VAL A 90 -6.94 -1.93 10.90
CA VAL A 90 -5.88 -1.47 11.81
C VAL A 90 -5.79 -2.51 12.91
N GLU A 91 -4.63 -3.13 13.05
CA GLU A 91 -4.36 -4.13 14.10
C GLU A 91 -3.53 -3.44 15.19
N GLU A 92 -4.13 -3.28 16.37
CA GLU A 92 -3.42 -2.84 17.58
C GLU A 92 -2.60 -4.01 18.11
N VAL A 93 -1.29 -3.84 18.27
CA VAL A 93 -0.45 -4.83 18.96
C VAL A 93 -0.70 -4.63 20.47
N TYR A 94 -1.11 -5.66 21.20
CA TYR A 94 -1.32 -5.59 22.66
C TYR A 94 -0.14 -6.19 23.43
#